data_AF-A0A9D8J2P3-F1
#
_entry.id   AF-A0A9D8J2P3-F1
#
_cell.length_a   1.000
_cell.length_b   1.000
_cell.length_c   1.000
_cell.angle_alpha   90.00
_cell.angle_beta   90.00
_cell.angle_gamma   90.00
#
_symmetry.space_group_name_H-M   'P 1'
#
loop_
_entity.id
_entity.type
_entity.pdbx_description
1 polymer ?
#
loop_
_entity_poly.entity_id
_entity_poly.type
_entity_poly.pdbx_seq_one_letter_code
_entity_poly.pdbx_strand_id
1 'polypeptide(L)'
;MITSRQKKLLKARAHTLKPVVITGAAGITAAVIAEIDRALDHHELIKVRINAETGLQRTEWTQVVSAELHADTVQTVGHVVTLYREKPPEPARPRTASGKRSRYTGSSRSRTP
;
A
#
# COMPACT_ATOMS: atom_id res chain seq x y z
N MET A 1 9.12 10.03 12.05
CA MET A 1 10.45 9.48 12.42
C MET A 1 10.26 8.30 13.33
N ILE A 2 10.54 7.10 12.83
CA ILE A 2 10.33 5.85 13.57
C ILE A 2 11.49 5.51 14.51
N THR A 3 11.18 5.03 15.72
CA THR A 3 12.17 4.60 16.71
C THR A 3 12.85 3.28 16.32
N SER A 4 14.02 3.00 16.89
CA SER A 4 14.74 1.73 16.66
C SER A 4 13.92 0.50 17.05
N ARG A 5 13.10 0.59 18.10
CA ARG A 5 12.19 -0.48 18.53
C ARG A 5 11.08 -0.72 17.51
N GLN A 6 10.46 0.36 17.02
CA GLN A 6 9.44 0.29 15.96
C GLN A 6 10.05 -0.28 14.67
N LYS A 7 11.25 0.16 14.26
CA LYS A 7 11.95 -0.42 13.10
C LYS A 7 12.08 -1.93 13.21
N LYS A 8 12.50 -2.47 14.36
CA LYS A 8 12.63 -3.93 14.55
C LYS A 8 11.30 -4.67 14.39
N LEU A 9 10.21 -4.13 14.95
CA LEU A 9 8.88 -4.70 14.82
C LEU A 9 8.39 -4.66 13.36
N LEU A 10 8.58 -3.53 12.67
CA LEU A 10 8.21 -3.36 11.27
C LEU A 10 9.02 -4.27 10.35
N LYS A 11 10.31 -4.50 10.62
CA LYS A 11 11.12 -5.49 9.90
C LYS A 11 10.56 -6.90 10.02
N ALA A 12 10.17 -7.31 11.23
CA ALA A 12 9.57 -8.62 11.47
C ALA A 12 8.24 -8.77 10.72
N ARG A 13 7.37 -7.75 10.77
CA ARG A 13 6.10 -7.73 10.02
C ARG A 13 6.34 -7.74 8.51
N ALA A 14 7.33 -7.00 8.03
CA ALA A 14 7.64 -6.94 6.62
C ALA A 14 8.16 -8.27 6.09
N HIS A 15 8.86 -9.09 6.88
CA HIS A 15 9.50 -10.31 6.40
C HIS A 15 8.56 -11.22 5.59
N THR A 16 7.32 -11.42 6.06
CA THR A 16 6.30 -12.26 5.44
C THR A 16 5.57 -11.61 4.26
N LEU A 17 5.70 -10.29 4.07
CA LEU A 17 5.05 -9.57 2.98
C LEU A 17 5.74 -9.84 1.65
N LYS A 18 4.96 -9.90 0.57
CA LYS A 18 5.48 -9.87 -0.80
C LYS A 18 5.55 -8.41 -1.29
N PRO A 19 6.46 -8.07 -2.22
CA PRO A 19 6.43 -6.76 -2.86
C PRO A 19 5.09 -6.53 -3.54
N VAL A 20 4.45 -5.40 -3.24
CA VAL A 20 3.15 -5.00 -3.81
C VAL A 20 3.32 -4.10 -5.02
N VAL A 21 4.40 -3.30 -5.04
CA VAL A 21 4.77 -2.47 -6.19
C VAL A 21 6.13 -2.94 -6.72
N ILE A 22 6.23 -3.06 -8.05
CA ILE A 22 7.44 -3.45 -8.76
C ILE A 22 7.72 -2.39 -9.82
N THR A 23 8.93 -1.80 -9.80
CA THR A 23 9.33 -0.83 -10.81
C THR A 23 9.83 -1.54 -12.07
N GLY A 24 9.41 -1.06 -13.23
CA GLY A 24 9.96 -1.51 -14.52
C GLY A 24 11.32 -0.88 -14.82
N ALA A 25 11.80 -1.06 -16.06
CA ALA A 25 13.05 -0.46 -16.54
C ALA A 25 13.05 1.08 -16.50
N ALA A 26 11.86 1.70 -16.57
CA ALA A 26 11.71 3.15 -16.46
C ALA A 26 11.93 3.70 -15.03
N GLY A 27 12.12 2.84 -14.02
CA GLY A 27 12.42 3.26 -12.66
C GLY A 27 11.23 3.86 -11.90
N ILE A 28 11.49 4.93 -11.14
CA ILE A 28 10.48 5.69 -10.41
C ILE A 28 9.84 6.71 -11.36
N THR A 29 8.56 6.48 -11.67
CA THR A 29 7.74 7.40 -12.45
C THR A 29 6.59 7.94 -11.60
N ALA A 30 5.92 9.00 -12.04
CA ALA A 30 4.76 9.55 -11.34
C ALA A 30 3.65 8.51 -11.10
N ALA A 31 3.45 7.58 -12.04
CA ALA A 31 2.49 6.49 -11.89
C ALA A 31 2.91 5.51 -10.78
N VAL A 32 4.20 5.19 -10.69
CA VAL A 32 4.75 4.35 -9.62
C VAL A 32 4.60 5.04 -8.27
N ILE A 33 4.90 6.33 -8.18
CA ILE A 33 4.74 7.11 -6.94
C ILE A 33 3.28 7.10 -6.49
N ALA A 34 2.33 7.35 -7.40
CA ALA A 34 0.90 7.31 -7.10
C ALA A 34 0.43 5.92 -6.62
N GLU A 35 0.99 4.84 -7.17
CA GLU A 35 0.67 3.48 -6.73
C GLU A 35 1.27 3.15 -5.37
N ILE A 36 2.52 3.58 -5.11
CA ILE A 36 3.16 3.45 -3.79
C ILE A 36 2.33 4.22 -2.75
N ASP A 37 1.85 5.41 -3.07
CA ASP A 37 1.01 6.23 -2.19
C ASP A 37 -0.29 5.51 -1.81
N ARG A 38 -1.02 4.98 -2.80
CA ARG A 38 -2.23 4.17 -2.57
C ARG A 38 -1.93 2.95 -1.71
N ALA A 39 -0.85 2.23 -2.01
CA ALA A 39 -0.48 1.04 -1.26
C ALA A 39 -0.11 1.36 0.20
N LEU A 40 0.60 2.48 0.44
CA LEU A 40 0.88 3.00 1.78
C LEU A 40 -0.40 3.42 2.50
N ASP A 41 -1.34 4.06 1.80
CA ASP A 41 -2.65 4.43 2.38
C ASP A 41 -3.51 3.22 2.73
N HIS A 42 -3.38 2.07 2.06
CA HIS A 42 -4.13 0.87 2.44
C HIS A 42 -3.45 0.06 3.53
N HIS A 43 -2.14 -0.15 3.41
CA HIS A 43 -1.43 -1.16 4.21
C HIS A 43 -0.48 -0.60 5.27
N GLU A 44 -0.18 0.71 5.24
CA GLU A 44 0.79 1.41 6.11
C GLU A 44 2.25 0.95 5.95
N LEU A 45 2.48 -0.36 5.80
CA LEU A 45 3.76 -1.02 5.63
C LEU A 45 3.75 -1.82 4.33
N ILE A 46 4.62 -1.45 3.39
CA ILE A 46 4.70 -2.13 2.09
C ILE A 46 6.13 -2.47 1.70
N LYS A 47 6.26 -3.47 0.82
CA LYS A 47 7.51 -3.77 0.11
C LYS A 47 7.40 -3.28 -1.33
N VAL A 48 8.41 -2.55 -1.77
CA VAL A 48 8.55 -2.07 -3.15
C VAL A 48 9.80 -2.69 -3.74
N ARG A 49 9.68 -3.36 -4.89
CA ARG A 49 10.84 -3.85 -5.63
C ARG A 49 11.30 -2.78 -6.60
N ILE A 50 12.48 -2.22 -6.34
CA ILE A 50 13.13 -1.20 -7.16
C ILE A 50 14.23 -1.85 -8.00
N ASN A 51 13.95 -2.03 -9.28
CA ASN A 51 14.90 -2.51 -10.29
C ASN A 51 15.80 -1.36 -10.76
N ALA A 52 16.66 -0.87 -9.87
CA ALA A 52 17.73 0.07 -10.19
C ALA A 52 19.00 -0.68 -10.65
N GLU A 53 19.79 -0.05 -11.52
CA GLU A 53 21.06 -0.59 -12.02
C GLU A 53 22.15 -0.55 -10.94
N THR A 54 22.13 0.49 -10.09
CA THR A 54 23.13 0.67 -9.03
C THR A 54 22.50 0.84 -7.64
N GLY A 55 23.27 0.55 -6.60
CA GLY A 55 22.85 0.78 -5.22
C GLY A 55 22.65 2.25 -4.87
N LEU A 56 23.41 3.15 -5.50
CA LEU A 56 23.28 4.61 -5.32
C LEU A 56 21.97 5.10 -5.91
N GLN A 57 21.67 4.74 -7.17
CA GLN A 57 20.42 5.11 -7.85
C GLN A 57 19.19 4.64 -7.05
N ARG A 58 19.21 3.42 -6.52
CA ARG A 58 18.14 2.93 -5.63
C ARG A 58 17.98 3.78 -4.38
N THR A 59 19.08 4.23 -3.79
CA THR A 59 19.06 5.04 -2.56
C THR A 59 18.48 6.41 -2.86
N GLU A 60 18.89 7.07 -3.94
CA GLU A 60 18.33 8.34 -4.40
C GLU A 60 16.84 8.22 -4.67
N TRP A 61 16.42 7.21 -5.43
CA TRP A 61 15.01 6.96 -5.73
C TRP A 61 14.18 6.69 -4.47
N THR A 62 14.74 5.94 -3.52
CA THR A 62 14.08 5.70 -2.23
C THR A 62 13.94 7.00 -1.43
N GLN A 63 14.95 7.86 -1.45
CA GLN A 63 14.91 9.17 -0.79
C GLN A 63 13.86 10.09 -1.42
N VAL A 64 13.77 10.15 -2.75
CA VAL A 64 12.74 10.92 -3.46
C VAL A 64 11.35 10.45 -3.05
N VAL A 65 11.07 9.15 -3.13
CA VAL A 65 9.77 8.57 -2.75
C VAL A 65 9.45 8.82 -1.27
N SER A 66 10.45 8.67 -0.39
CA SER A 66 10.32 8.90 1.05
C SER A 66 9.97 10.36 1.36
N ALA A 67 10.61 11.30 0.64
CA ALA A 67 10.37 12.73 0.79
C ALA A 67 8.99 13.14 0.25
N GLU A 68 8.61 12.68 -0.94
CA GLU A 68 7.32 13.03 -1.56
C GLU A 68 6.14 12.46 -0.78
N LEU A 69 6.22 11.20 -0.35
CA LEU A 69 5.10 10.49 0.27
C LEU A 69 5.10 10.57 1.80
N HIS A 70 6.05 11.29 2.39
CA HIS A 70 6.25 11.40 3.83
C HIS A 70 6.33 10.02 4.51
N ALA A 71 7.06 9.10 3.88
CA ALA A 71 7.19 7.71 4.33
C ALA A 71 8.59 7.46 4.91
N ASP A 72 8.67 6.71 6.00
CA ASP A 72 9.91 6.29 6.63
C ASP A 72 10.46 5.00 5.96
N THR A 73 11.75 4.98 5.62
CA THR A 73 12.41 3.76 5.12
C THR A 73 12.81 2.85 6.28
N VAL A 74 12.29 1.62 6.29
CA VAL A 74 12.52 0.65 7.38
C VAL A 74 13.76 -0.20 7.12
N GLN A 75 13.90 -0.71 5.90
CA GLN A 75 15.02 -1.55 5.47
C GLN A 75 15.12 -1.62 3.95
N THR A 76 16.32 -1.90 3.46
CA THR A 76 16.60 -2.20 2.05
C THR A 76 17.34 -3.53 1.99
N VAL A 77 16.80 -4.49 1.23
CA VAL A 77 17.36 -5.83 1.04
C VAL A 77 17.46 -6.09 -0.46
N GLY A 78 18.68 -6.00 -1.00
CA GLY A 78 18.90 -6.10 -2.45
C GLY A 78 18.07 -5.07 -3.22
N HIS A 79 17.17 -5.55 -4.08
CA HIS A 79 16.25 -4.72 -4.86
C HIS A 79 14.92 -4.41 -4.16
N VAL A 80 14.71 -4.87 -2.93
CA VAL A 80 13.44 -4.68 -2.22
C VAL A 80 13.62 -3.67 -1.09
N VAL A 81 12.80 -2.62 -1.11
CA VAL A 81 12.74 -1.59 -0.07
C VAL A 81 11.45 -1.77 0.71
N THR A 82 11.54 -1.66 2.03
CA THR A 82 10.37 -1.62 2.91
C THR A 82 10.11 -0.18 3.34
N LEU A 83 8.92 0.31 2.99
CA LEU A 83 8.45 1.66 3.32
C LEU A 83 7.32 1.57 4.33
N TYR A 84 7.30 2.53 5.26
CA TYR A 84 6.26 2.64 6.27
C TYR A 84 5.75 4.08 6.36
N ARG A 85 4.44 4.25 6.42
CA ARG A 85 3.79 5.52 6.72
C ARG A 85 2.75 5.29 7.80
N GLU A 86 2.89 6.00 8.90
CA GLU A 86 1.89 6.00 9.97
C GLU A 86 0.65 6.75 9.49
N LYS A 87 -0.52 6.12 9.55
CA LYS A 87 -1.76 6.84 9.30
C LYS A 87 -2.02 7.81 10.46
N PRO A 88 -2.49 9.03 10.18
CA PRO A 88 -3.14 9.80 11.23
C PRO A 88 -4.29 8.96 11.79
N PRO A 89 -4.54 9.00 13.11
CA PRO A 89 -5.65 8.27 13.71
C PRO A 89 -6.93 8.70 12.98
N GLU A 90 -7.49 7.77 12.22
CA GLU A 90 -8.71 8.03 11.45
C GLU A 90 -9.82 8.38 12.46
N PRO A 91 -10.45 9.57 12.40
CA PRO A 91 -11.67 9.78 13.17
C PRO A 91 -12.66 8.74 12.66
N ALA A 92 -13.11 7.87 13.58
CA ALA A 92 -13.95 6.72 13.28
C ALA A 92 -14.96 7.05 12.18
N ARG A 93 -14.71 6.56 10.95
CA ARG A 93 -15.71 6.69 9.88
C ARG A 93 -16.96 5.99 10.39
N PRO A 94 -18.11 6.66 10.54
CA PRO A 94 -19.34 5.98 10.88
C PRO A 94 -19.53 4.91 9.81
N ARG A 95 -19.71 3.65 10.25
CA ARG A 95 -20.00 2.52 9.36
C ARG A 95 -21.23 2.92 8.56
N THR A 96 -21.05 3.43 7.35
CA THR A 96 -22.16 3.81 6.50
C THR A 96 -22.87 2.52 6.12
N ALA A 97 -24.03 2.32 6.75
CA ALA A 97 -25.01 1.35 6.35
C ALA A 97 -25.47 1.69 4.92
N SER A 98 -24.86 1.06 3.93
CA SER A 98 -25.39 0.89 2.58
C SER A 98 -25.75 -0.59 2.49
N GLY A 99 -27.01 -1.04 2.62
CA GLY A 99 -28.21 -0.62 1.88
C GLY A 99 -28.12 -1.27 0.49
N LYS A 100 -28.83 -2.34 0.12
CA LYS A 100 -30.28 -2.57 0.22
C LYS A 100 -30.60 -4.07 0.08
N ARG A 101 -31.68 -4.46 0.76
CA ARG A 101 -32.51 -5.65 0.52
C ARG A 101 -32.82 -5.81 -0.98
N SER A 102 -32.58 -7.00 -1.54
CA SER A 102 -33.35 -7.52 -2.67
C SER A 102 -34.12 -8.74 -2.17
N ARG A 103 -35.37 -8.50 -1.74
CA ARG A 103 -36.35 -9.57 -1.56
C ARG A 103 -36.95 -9.81 -2.94
N TYR A 104 -36.63 -10.93 -3.56
CA TYR A 104 -37.34 -11.39 -4.74
C TYR A 104 -38.75 -11.81 -4.30
N THR A 105 -39.73 -10.91 -4.44
CA THR A 105 -41.16 -11.25 -4.35
C THR A 105 -41.71 -11.36 -5.77
N GLY A 106 -41.66 -12.56 -6.33
CA GLY A 106 -42.39 -12.91 -7.55
C GLY A 106 -43.57 -13.79 -7.19
N SER A 107 -44.69 -13.19 -6.79
CA SER A 107 -45.96 -13.89 -6.63
C SER A 107 -46.89 -13.56 -7.80
N SER A 108 -47.20 -14.61 -8.56
CA SER A 108 -48.50 -14.87 -9.20
C SER A 108 -48.94 -14.00 -10.39
N ARG A 109 -49.17 -14.64 -11.55
CA ARG A 109 -50.52 -14.96 -12.10
C ARG A 109 -50.50 -15.11 -13.62
N SER A 110 -51.06 -16.23 -14.09
CA SER A 110 -51.96 -16.44 -15.24
C SER A 110 -51.83 -17.94 -15.61
N ARG A 111 -52.77 -18.86 -15.32
CA ARG A 111 -54.16 -18.99 -15.86
C ARG A 111 -54.16 -18.62 -17.34
N THR A 112 -54.39 -19.52 -18.29
CA THR A 112 -55.62 -20.33 -18.55
C THR A 112 -55.38 -21.06 -19.91
N PRO A 113 -56.34 -21.83 -20.45
CA PRO A 113 -57.07 -22.99 -19.93
C PRO A 113 -56.40 -24.33 -20.30
#